data_AF-A0A0N4YPU6-F1
#
_entry.id   AF-A0A0N4YPU6-F1
#
_cell.length_a   1.000
_cell.length_b   1.000
_cell.length_c   1.000
_cell.angle_alpha   90.00
_cell.angle_beta   90.00
_cell.angle_gamma   90.00
#
_symmetry.space_group_name_H-M   'P 1'
#
loop_
_entity.id
_entity.type
_entity.pdbx_description
1 polymer ?
#
loop_
_entity_poly.entity_id
_entity_poly.type
_entity_poly.pdbx_seq_one_letter_code
_entity_poly.pdbx_strand_id
1 'polypeptide(L)'
;MSRLRVAVAMSGGVDSAVSALLLKRRGYDVFGVYMINWDHAEEGTSTCPRTKDEADARSACEKLRIPFVSVNFVKEYWNDVFVNMLENYRHGRTVVPDIACNRHIKFERFRNYAVEKHGAQFIATGHYVSTSLGDFQENRLRPDRDHVTVECRIQRTHPPIACSLKRSGESLLLVKPVLPLRAVANGQMCVFYDGRECLGGGEVQKIISTLDY
;
A
#
# COMPACT_ATOMS: atom_id res chain seq x y z
N MET A 1 23.52 -19.02 2.23
CA MET A 1 22.69 -17.84 2.55
C MET A 1 21.27 -18.29 2.79
N SER A 2 20.62 -17.85 3.88
CA SER A 2 19.19 -18.12 4.09
C SER A 2 18.36 -17.46 3.00
N ARG A 3 17.30 -18.14 2.54
CA ARG A 3 16.35 -17.54 1.58
C ARG A 3 15.60 -16.42 2.28
N LEU A 4 15.42 -15.29 1.59
CA LEU A 4 14.58 -14.21 2.08
C LEU A 4 13.13 -14.69 2.11
N ARG A 5 12.46 -14.46 3.23
CA ARG A 5 11.08 -14.88 3.47
C ARG A 5 10.10 -13.79 3.01
N VAL A 6 9.12 -14.19 2.21
CA VAL A 6 8.14 -13.29 1.60
C VAL A 6 6.72 -13.77 1.92
N ALA A 7 5.94 -12.89 2.54
CA ALA A 7 4.51 -13.11 2.73
C ALA A 7 3.75 -12.59 1.51
N VAL A 8 2.97 -13.42 0.85
CA VAL A 8 2.13 -13.01 -0.29
C VAL A 8 0.69 -12.87 0.17
N ALA A 9 0.09 -11.70 -0.04
CA ALA A 9 -1.35 -11.50 0.17
C ALA A 9 -2.13 -12.28 -0.90
N MET A 10 -2.69 -13.43 -0.52
CA MET A 10 -3.44 -14.33 -1.38
C MET A 10 -4.93 -13.99 -1.27
N SER A 11 -5.53 -13.53 -2.38
CA SER A 11 -6.96 -13.15 -2.40
C SER A 11 -7.89 -14.24 -2.92
N GLY A 12 -7.34 -15.33 -3.47
CA GLY A 12 -8.07 -16.31 -4.29
C GLY A 12 -8.03 -15.99 -5.78
N GLY A 13 -7.62 -14.77 -6.15
CA GLY A 13 -7.46 -14.35 -7.55
C GLY A 13 -6.15 -14.82 -8.19
N VAL A 14 -6.15 -14.83 -9.53
CA VAL A 14 -5.03 -15.26 -10.39
C VAL A 14 -3.77 -14.45 -10.14
N ASP A 15 -3.88 -13.13 -9.99
CA ASP A 15 -2.71 -12.25 -9.85
C ASP A 15 -1.88 -12.60 -8.62
N SER A 16 -2.53 -12.82 -7.48
CA SER A 16 -1.85 -13.20 -6.24
C SER A 16 -1.17 -14.57 -6.35
N ALA A 17 -1.82 -15.54 -7.01
CA ALA A 17 -1.25 -16.86 -7.24
C ALA A 17 -0.04 -16.82 -8.18
N VAL A 18 -0.10 -16.03 -9.25
CA VAL A 18 1.02 -15.84 -10.17
C VAL A 18 2.17 -15.11 -9.48
N SER A 19 1.91 -14.06 -8.68
CA SER A 19 2.93 -13.40 -7.87
C SER A 19 3.66 -14.38 -6.94
N ALA A 20 2.93 -15.25 -6.24
CA ALA A 20 3.52 -16.28 -5.40
C ALA A 20 4.37 -17.29 -6.20
N LEU A 21 3.89 -17.71 -7.37
CA LEU A 21 4.63 -18.60 -8.27
C LEU A 21 5.95 -17.97 -8.75
N LEU A 22 5.92 -16.70 -9.16
CA LEU A 22 7.10 -15.97 -9.64
C LEU A 22 8.17 -15.86 -8.55
N LEU A 23 7.77 -15.47 -7.33
CA LEU A 23 8.66 -15.40 -6.17
C LEU A 23 9.24 -16.78 -5.81
N LYS A 24 8.40 -17.82 -5.82
CA LYS A 24 8.87 -19.19 -5.57
C LYS A 24 9.90 -19.64 -6.61
N ARG A 25 9.64 -19.40 -7.90
CA ARG A 25 10.57 -19.72 -9.00
C ARG A 25 11.88 -18.97 -8.88
N ARG A 26 11.86 -17.73 -8.37
CA ARG A 26 13.06 -16.92 -8.12
C ARG A 26 13.86 -17.38 -6.89
N GLY A 27 13.33 -18.32 -6.11
CA GLY A 27 14.04 -18.98 -5.00
C GLY A 27 13.83 -18.34 -3.63
N TYR A 28 12.80 -17.50 -3.47
CA TYR A 28 12.40 -16.97 -2.16
C TYR A 28 11.76 -18.06 -1.29
N ASP A 29 11.79 -17.87 0.03
CA ASP A 29 10.97 -18.62 0.97
C ASP A 29 9.58 -17.98 1.04
N VAL A 30 8.59 -18.58 0.39
CA VAL A 30 7.28 -17.95 0.16
C VAL A 30 6.22 -18.62 1.01
N PHE A 31 5.33 -17.83 1.63
CA PHE A 31 4.09 -18.31 2.22
C PHE A 31 2.92 -17.38 1.87
N GLY A 32 1.73 -17.96 1.74
CA GLY A 32 0.50 -17.26 1.45
C GLY A 32 -0.23 -16.83 2.72
N VAL A 33 -0.79 -15.62 2.69
CA VAL A 33 -1.64 -15.07 3.76
C VAL A 33 -2.97 -14.64 3.16
N TYR A 34 -4.07 -15.21 3.64
CA TYR A 34 -5.43 -14.78 3.32
C TYR A 34 -5.94 -13.86 4.43
N MET A 35 -6.47 -12.68 4.06
CA MET A 35 -6.96 -11.67 5.00
C MET A 35 -8.49 -11.68 5.04
N ILE A 36 -9.05 -11.90 6.22
CA ILE A 36 -10.48 -11.82 6.47
C ILE A 36 -10.78 -10.41 6.97
N ASN A 37 -11.30 -9.55 6.10
CA ASN A 37 -11.51 -8.13 6.40
C ASN A 37 -13.00 -7.77 6.62
N TRP A 38 -13.91 -8.70 6.37
CA TRP A 38 -15.36 -8.47 6.49
C TRP A 38 -16.05 -9.67 7.15
N ASP A 39 -16.96 -9.40 8.09
CA ASP A 39 -17.69 -10.43 8.83
C ASP A 39 -18.97 -10.85 8.11
N HIS A 40 -19.32 -12.12 8.24
CA HIS A 40 -20.51 -12.72 7.64
C HIS A 40 -21.80 -12.39 8.36
N ALA A 41 -21.75 -12.08 9.66
CA ALA A 41 -22.93 -11.68 10.40
C ALA A 41 -23.62 -10.45 9.76
N GLU A 42 -22.86 -9.65 9.01
CA GLU A 42 -23.28 -8.43 8.32
C GLU A 42 -23.88 -8.68 6.91
N GLU A 43 -23.68 -9.85 6.29
CA GLU A 43 -24.05 -10.12 4.88
C GLU A 43 -25.38 -10.86 4.67
N GLY A 44 -26.06 -11.30 5.75
CA GLY A 44 -27.29 -12.09 5.65
C GLY A 44 -27.09 -13.47 4.99
N THR A 45 -28.16 -14.25 4.90
CA THR A 45 -28.22 -15.68 4.49
C THR A 45 -27.85 -15.98 3.02
N SER A 46 -26.92 -15.23 2.43
CA SER A 46 -26.44 -15.45 1.07
C SER A 46 -25.32 -16.50 1.04
N THR A 47 -25.45 -17.47 0.13
CA THR A 47 -24.44 -18.50 -0.15
C THR A 47 -23.14 -17.82 -0.61
N CYS A 48 -22.15 -17.76 0.26
CA CYS A 48 -21.04 -16.81 0.15
C CYS A 48 -19.89 -17.24 -0.78
N PRO A 49 -19.26 -16.32 -1.53
CA PRO A 49 -17.97 -16.51 -2.20
C PRO A 49 -16.75 -16.60 -1.26
N ARG A 50 -16.81 -16.18 0.01
CA ARG A 50 -15.63 -16.12 0.92
C ARG A 50 -15.01 -17.48 1.20
N THR A 51 -15.83 -18.50 1.41
CA THR A 51 -15.34 -19.88 1.53
C THR A 51 -14.69 -20.35 0.23
N LYS A 52 -15.17 -19.86 -0.91
CA LYS A 52 -14.58 -20.13 -2.22
C LYS A 52 -13.26 -19.39 -2.42
N ASP A 53 -13.17 -18.10 -2.12
CA ASP A 53 -11.93 -17.32 -2.28
C ASP A 53 -10.82 -17.80 -1.34
N GLU A 54 -11.16 -18.11 -0.08
CA GLU A 54 -10.20 -18.73 0.84
C GLU A 54 -9.79 -20.13 0.36
N ALA A 55 -10.74 -20.94 -0.14
CA ALA A 55 -10.44 -22.25 -0.69
C ALA A 55 -9.57 -22.17 -1.95
N ASP A 56 -9.82 -21.21 -2.84
CA ASP A 56 -9.05 -20.96 -4.05
C ASP A 56 -7.63 -20.48 -3.69
N ALA A 57 -7.51 -19.58 -2.71
CA ALA A 57 -6.22 -19.14 -2.19
C ALA A 57 -5.42 -20.30 -1.57
N ARG A 58 -6.09 -21.15 -0.78
CA ARG A 58 -5.51 -22.35 -0.18
C ARG A 58 -5.09 -23.37 -1.24
N SER A 59 -5.96 -23.65 -2.21
CA SER A 59 -5.70 -24.56 -3.33
C SER A 59 -4.51 -24.10 -4.18
N ALA A 60 -4.39 -22.79 -4.42
CA ALA A 60 -3.23 -22.22 -5.09
C ALA A 60 -1.94 -22.45 -4.27
N CYS A 61 -1.97 -22.21 -2.96
CA CYS A 61 -0.80 -22.44 -2.10
C CYS A 61 -0.41 -23.93 -2.01
N GLU A 62 -1.39 -24.83 -1.97
CA GLU A 62 -1.17 -26.29 -1.99
C GLU A 62 -0.52 -26.75 -3.28
N LYS A 63 -1.06 -26.32 -4.44
CA LYS A 63 -0.46 -26.60 -5.77
C LYS A 63 0.96 -26.06 -5.87
N LEU A 64 1.18 -24.86 -5.35
CA LEU A 64 2.48 -24.24 -5.28
C LEU A 64 3.37 -24.86 -4.20
N ARG A 65 2.88 -25.73 -3.31
CA ARG A 65 3.60 -26.28 -2.15
C ARG A 65 4.27 -25.18 -1.32
N ILE A 66 3.47 -24.21 -0.89
CA ILE A 66 3.87 -23.14 0.04
C ILE A 66 2.93 -23.13 1.26
N PRO A 67 3.40 -22.73 2.46
CA PRO A 67 2.53 -22.62 3.63
C PRO A 67 1.40 -21.61 3.40
N PHE A 68 0.26 -21.83 4.03
CA PHE A 68 -0.91 -20.97 3.96
C PHE A 68 -1.43 -20.65 5.37
N VAL A 69 -1.71 -19.38 5.64
CA VAL A 69 -2.33 -18.93 6.88
C VAL A 69 -3.45 -17.94 6.60
N SER A 70 -4.45 -17.92 7.48
CA SER A 70 -5.54 -16.93 7.45
C SER A 70 -5.40 -15.99 8.66
N VAL A 71 -5.68 -14.70 8.47
CA VAL A 71 -5.66 -13.69 9.53
C VAL A 71 -6.94 -12.85 9.47
N ASN A 72 -7.49 -12.53 10.64
CA ASN A 72 -8.71 -11.72 10.75
C ASN A 72 -8.33 -10.26 11.04
N PHE A 73 -8.74 -9.36 10.13
CA PHE A 73 -8.64 -7.91 10.25
C PHE A 73 -10.02 -7.23 10.14
N VAL A 74 -11.11 -7.94 10.44
CA VAL A 74 -12.49 -7.40 10.39
C VAL A 74 -12.61 -6.14 11.24
N LYS A 75 -12.07 -6.18 12.47
CA LYS A 75 -12.16 -5.05 13.40
C LYS A 75 -11.39 -3.84 12.87
N GLU A 76 -10.19 -4.06 12.34
CA GLU A 76 -9.33 -3.03 11.78
C GLU A 76 -9.98 -2.43 10.53
N TYR A 77 -10.49 -3.26 9.61
CA TYR A 77 -11.17 -2.79 8.41
C TYR A 77 -12.42 -1.97 8.76
N TRP A 78 -13.23 -2.44 9.72
CA TRP A 78 -14.43 -1.72 10.14
C TRP A 78 -14.10 -0.32 10.64
N ASN A 79 -13.13 -0.20 11.55
CA ASN A 79 -12.80 1.07 12.19
C ASN A 79 -11.99 2.00 11.28
N ASP A 80 -10.96 1.46 10.60
CA ASP A 80 -9.98 2.28 9.87
C ASP A 80 -10.42 2.55 8.40
N VAL A 81 -11.39 1.79 7.87
CA VAL A 81 -11.87 1.93 6.47
C VAL A 81 -13.36 2.23 6.42
N PHE A 82 -14.19 1.34 6.99
CA PHE A 82 -15.65 1.39 6.77
C PHE A 82 -16.34 2.55 7.49
N VAL A 83 -16.04 2.77 8.77
CA VAL A 83 -16.60 3.90 9.54
C VAL A 83 -16.23 5.24 8.89
N ASN A 84 -14.98 5.39 8.44
CA ASN A 84 -14.52 6.59 7.74
C ASN A 84 -15.31 6.82 6.43
N MET A 85 -15.58 5.76 5.67
CA MET A 85 -16.40 5.83 4.46
C MET A 85 -17.82 6.30 4.78
N LEU A 86 -18.48 5.71 5.78
CA LEU A 86 -19.83 6.09 6.19
C LEU A 86 -19.91 7.55 6.63
N GLU A 87 -18.92 8.02 7.39
CA GLU A 87 -18.87 9.39 7.88
C GLU A 87 -18.71 10.39 6.73
N ASN A 88 -17.89 10.07 5.72
CA ASN A 88 -17.77 10.90 4.52
C ASN A 88 -19.08 10.93 3.72
N TYR A 89 -19.76 9.79 3.56
CA TYR A 89 -21.06 9.75 2.88
C TYR A 89 -22.13 10.55 3.61
N ARG A 90 -22.15 10.54 4.96
CA ARG A 90 -23.02 11.40 5.75
C ARG A 90 -22.83 12.89 5.49
N HIS A 91 -21.61 13.28 5.14
CA HIS A 91 -21.25 14.65 4.78
C HIS A 91 -21.36 14.95 3.27
N GLY A 92 -21.97 14.06 2.49
CA GLY A 92 -22.13 14.22 1.05
C GLY A 92 -20.83 14.11 0.25
N ARG A 93 -19.76 13.55 0.84
CA ARG A 93 -18.47 13.37 0.19
C ARG A 93 -18.38 11.98 -0.42
N THR A 94 -17.86 11.90 -1.64
CA THR A 94 -17.53 10.60 -2.26
C THR A 94 -16.08 10.24 -1.97
N VAL A 95 -15.84 9.05 -1.42
CA VAL A 95 -14.49 8.55 -1.11
C VAL A 95 -14.27 7.18 -1.74
N VAL A 96 -13.00 6.81 -1.96
CA VAL A 96 -12.62 5.49 -2.48
C VAL A 96 -12.06 4.65 -1.33
N PRO A 97 -12.85 3.71 -0.76
CA PRO A 97 -12.43 2.95 0.42
C PRO A 97 -11.18 2.09 0.16
N ASP A 98 -10.94 1.68 -1.09
CA ASP A 98 -9.74 0.91 -1.46
C ASP A 98 -8.42 1.64 -1.17
N ILE A 99 -8.42 2.98 -1.20
CA ILE A 99 -7.23 3.76 -0.84
C ILE A 99 -6.90 3.56 0.64
N ALA A 100 -7.92 3.61 1.51
CA ALA A 100 -7.77 3.38 2.94
C ALA A 100 -7.47 1.90 3.25
N CYS A 101 -8.11 0.96 2.54
CA CYS A 101 -7.82 -0.48 2.66
C CYS A 101 -6.36 -0.80 2.30
N ASN A 102 -5.84 -0.24 1.20
CA ASN A 102 -4.44 -0.40 0.84
C ASN A 102 -3.52 0.14 1.94
N ARG A 103 -3.76 1.38 2.39
CA ARG A 103 -2.95 2.03 3.43
C ARG A 103 -2.95 1.25 4.75
N HIS A 104 -4.14 1.05 5.32
CA HIS A 104 -4.28 0.54 6.68
C HIS A 104 -4.20 -0.98 6.74
N ILE A 105 -4.86 -1.68 5.82
CA ILE A 105 -4.94 -3.15 5.91
C ILE A 105 -3.77 -3.79 5.18
N LYS A 106 -3.62 -3.54 3.87
CA LYS A 106 -2.66 -4.29 3.05
C LYS A 106 -1.20 -3.89 3.30
N PHE A 107 -0.89 -2.61 3.51
CA PHE A 107 0.49 -2.15 3.64
C PHE A 107 0.91 -1.81 5.08
N GLU A 108 -0.04 -1.77 6.02
CA GLU A 108 0.23 -1.57 7.45
C GLU A 108 -0.08 -2.84 8.26
N ARG A 109 -1.34 -3.24 8.47
CA ARG A 109 -1.68 -4.41 9.30
C ARG A 109 -1.09 -5.72 8.77
N PHE A 110 -1.23 -6.01 7.48
CA PHE A 110 -0.65 -7.20 6.85
C PHE A 110 0.87 -7.19 6.92
N ARG A 111 1.50 -6.05 6.65
CA ARG A 111 2.96 -5.90 6.75
C ARG A 111 3.44 -6.22 8.17
N ASN A 112 2.81 -5.60 9.17
CA ASN A 112 3.19 -5.79 10.57
C ASN A 112 2.96 -7.24 11.00
N TYR A 113 1.82 -7.85 10.63
CA TYR A 113 1.56 -9.26 10.87
C TYR A 113 2.63 -10.17 10.25
N ALA A 114 2.98 -9.95 8.98
CA ALA A 114 3.98 -10.74 8.27
C ALA A 114 5.38 -10.63 8.92
N VAL A 115 5.79 -9.42 9.29
CA VAL A 115 7.09 -9.18 9.92
C VAL A 115 7.12 -9.73 11.35
N GLU A 116 6.16 -9.34 12.18
CA GLU A 116 6.18 -9.62 13.63
C GLU A 116 5.86 -11.07 13.96
N LYS A 117 4.91 -11.70 13.25
CA LYS A 117 4.47 -13.08 13.54
C LYS A 117 5.23 -14.13 12.77
N HIS A 118 5.73 -13.79 11.58
CA HIS A 118 6.34 -14.75 10.66
C HIS A 118 7.78 -14.42 10.28
N GLY A 119 8.34 -13.31 10.75
CA GLY A 119 9.72 -12.92 10.44
C GLY A 119 9.94 -12.68 8.94
N ALA A 120 8.90 -12.28 8.21
CA ALA A 120 9.01 -11.98 6.78
C ALA A 120 9.88 -10.73 6.57
N GLN A 121 10.82 -10.79 5.63
CA GLN A 121 11.61 -9.62 5.23
C GLN A 121 10.89 -8.79 4.16
N PHE A 122 9.98 -9.40 3.41
CA PHE A 122 9.18 -8.73 2.40
C PHE A 122 7.71 -9.16 2.48
N ILE A 123 6.84 -8.27 2.00
CA ILE A 123 5.48 -8.61 1.60
C ILE A 123 5.34 -8.47 0.09
N ALA A 124 4.40 -9.22 -0.49
CA ALA A 124 4.04 -9.13 -1.89
C ALA A 124 2.52 -9.20 -2.05
N THR A 125 2.03 -8.66 -3.16
CA THR A 125 0.60 -8.62 -3.49
C THR A 125 0.42 -8.85 -4.99
N GLY A 126 -0.83 -9.04 -5.44
CA GLY A 126 -1.19 -9.09 -6.87
C GLY A 126 -1.43 -7.73 -7.53
N HIS A 127 -1.00 -6.60 -6.93
CA HIS A 127 -1.20 -5.29 -7.56
C HIS A 127 -0.27 -5.12 -8.77
N TYR A 128 -0.83 -4.64 -9.87
CA TYR A 128 -0.06 -4.27 -11.07
C TYR A 128 0.61 -2.91 -10.87
N VAL A 129 1.83 -2.95 -10.34
CA VAL A 129 2.66 -1.77 -10.09
C VAL A 129 4.10 -2.07 -10.45
N SER A 130 4.86 -1.02 -10.78
CA SER A 130 6.29 -1.09 -11.04
C SER A 130 7.04 -0.17 -10.09
N THR A 131 8.28 -0.54 -9.76
CA THR A 131 9.21 0.31 -9.01
C THR A 131 10.56 0.32 -9.73
N SER A 132 11.33 1.40 -9.58
CA SER A 132 12.71 1.47 -10.02
C SER A 132 13.67 0.63 -9.18
N LEU A 133 13.16 -0.03 -8.14
CA LEU A 133 13.91 -1.00 -7.34
C LEU A 133 14.04 -2.36 -8.04
N GLY A 134 13.39 -2.56 -9.18
CA GLY A 134 13.35 -3.82 -9.93
C GLY A 134 12.21 -4.74 -9.46
N ASP A 135 11.83 -5.70 -10.30
CA ASP A 135 10.69 -6.61 -10.08
C ASP A 135 10.85 -7.44 -8.80
N PHE A 136 12.10 -7.69 -8.38
CA PHE A 136 12.44 -8.46 -7.18
C PHE A 136 13.31 -7.65 -6.20
N GLN A 137 13.22 -6.31 -6.24
CA GLN A 137 13.93 -5.42 -5.32
C GLN A 137 15.45 -5.57 -5.43
N GLU A 138 15.96 -5.79 -6.64
CA GLU A 138 17.40 -5.89 -6.95
C GLU A 138 18.18 -4.64 -6.53
N ASN A 139 17.57 -3.47 -6.69
CA ASN A 139 18.20 -2.17 -6.38
C ASN A 139 17.79 -1.60 -5.02
N ARG A 140 17.32 -2.43 -4.08
CA ARG A 140 16.79 -1.99 -2.77
C ARG A 140 17.78 -1.24 -1.87
N LEU A 141 19.08 -1.39 -2.12
CA LEU A 141 20.12 -0.67 -1.39
C LEU A 141 20.40 0.67 -2.08
N ARG A 142 19.39 1.56 -2.14
CA ARG A 142 19.66 2.97 -2.49
C ARG A 142 20.09 3.70 -1.23
N PRO A 143 21.23 4.43 -1.26
CA PRO A 143 21.63 5.23 -0.11
C PRO A 143 20.54 6.27 0.18
N ASP A 144 20.14 6.36 1.45
CA ASP A 144 19.26 7.43 1.91
C ASP A 144 19.98 8.76 1.68
N ARG A 145 19.27 9.72 1.08
CA ARG A 145 19.82 11.03 0.74
C ARG A 145 19.03 12.05 1.54
N ASP A 146 19.70 12.75 2.45
CA ASP A 146 19.09 13.82 3.27
C ASP A 146 18.46 14.94 2.43
N HIS A 147 18.92 15.09 1.19
CA HIS A 147 18.38 16.00 0.20
C HIS A 147 18.17 15.29 -1.13
N VAL A 148 16.92 15.29 -1.61
CA VAL A 148 16.56 14.75 -2.92
C VAL A 148 15.79 15.81 -3.68
N THR A 149 16.19 16.02 -4.93
CA THR A 149 15.41 16.78 -5.90
C THR A 149 14.50 15.81 -6.63
N VAL A 150 13.19 16.02 -6.51
CA VAL A 150 12.14 15.20 -7.13
C VAL A 150 11.10 16.14 -7.74
N GLU A 151 10.10 15.61 -8.42
CA GLU A 151 8.94 16.39 -8.86
C GLU A 151 7.77 16.16 -7.91
N CYS A 152 7.08 17.21 -7.46
CA CYS A 152 5.84 17.09 -6.72
C CYS A 152 4.62 17.50 -7.55
N ARG A 153 3.49 16.85 -7.29
CA ARG A 153 2.19 17.20 -7.86
C ARG A 153 1.14 17.17 -6.76
N ILE A 154 0.44 18.28 -6.57
CA ILE A 154 -0.66 18.41 -5.60
C ILE A 154 -2.02 18.33 -6.30
N GLN A 155 -2.13 18.97 -7.47
CA GLN A 155 -3.36 18.99 -8.24
C GLN A 155 -3.23 18.15 -9.51
N ARG A 156 -4.22 17.28 -9.77
CA ARG A 156 -4.24 16.43 -10.97
C ARG A 156 -4.24 17.23 -12.27
N THR A 157 -4.72 18.46 -12.28
CA THR A 157 -4.74 19.29 -13.49
C THR A 157 -3.41 19.99 -13.77
N HIS A 158 -2.50 20.07 -12.80
CA HIS A 158 -1.22 20.75 -12.93
C HIS A 158 -0.10 19.77 -13.27
N PRO A 159 0.89 20.19 -14.08
CA PRO A 159 2.09 19.38 -14.30
C PRO A 159 2.87 19.21 -12.98
N PRO A 160 3.63 18.11 -12.83
CA PRO A 160 4.61 17.99 -11.74
C PRO A 160 5.61 19.15 -11.77
N ILE A 161 6.01 19.61 -10.60
CA ILE A 161 6.96 20.72 -10.43
C ILE A 161 8.12 20.22 -9.60
N ALA A 162 9.35 20.49 -10.04
CA ALA A 162 10.54 20.15 -9.27
C ALA A 162 10.48 20.74 -7.86
N CYS A 163 10.90 19.97 -6.87
CA CYS A 163 10.94 20.37 -5.48
C CYS A 163 12.12 19.72 -4.78
N SER A 164 12.54 20.35 -3.69
CA SER A 164 13.47 19.75 -2.75
C SER A 164 12.71 19.17 -1.58
N LEU A 165 13.11 17.96 -1.19
CA LEU A 165 12.62 17.28 0.00
C LEU A 165 13.69 17.32 1.09
N LYS A 166 13.25 17.60 2.32
CA LYS A 166 14.05 17.46 3.53
C LYS A 166 13.22 16.76 4.60
N ARG A 167 13.78 15.74 5.24
CA ARG A 167 13.11 15.06 6.36
C ARG A 167 13.01 15.99 7.56
N SER A 168 11.83 16.01 8.20
CA SER A 168 11.54 16.84 9.37
C SER A 168 10.91 15.99 10.46
N GLY A 169 11.72 15.41 11.34
CA GLY A 169 11.27 14.41 12.31
C GLY A 169 11.02 13.04 11.67
N GLU A 170 10.19 12.21 12.32
CA GLU A 170 9.98 10.82 11.89
C GLU A 170 8.94 10.68 10.76
N SER A 171 7.94 11.55 10.72
CA SER A 171 6.74 11.37 9.89
C SER A 171 6.45 12.50 8.90
N LEU A 172 7.23 13.59 8.92
CA LEU A 172 6.99 14.75 8.07
C LEU A 172 8.14 15.00 7.10
N LEU A 173 7.77 15.48 5.91
CA LEU A 173 8.68 15.97 4.89
C LEU A 173 8.44 17.46 4.71
N LEU A 174 9.51 18.25 4.78
CA LEU A 174 9.51 19.63 4.32
C LEU A 174 9.66 19.63 2.80
N VAL A 175 8.66 20.15 2.10
CA VAL A 175 8.64 20.23 0.64
C VAL A 175 8.82 21.68 0.23
N LYS A 176 9.87 21.97 -0.54
CA LYS A 176 10.09 23.30 -1.12
C LYS A 176 10.09 23.20 -2.65
N PRO A 177 8.96 23.49 -3.30
CA PRO A 177 8.85 23.60 -4.75
C PRO A 177 9.79 24.67 -5.31
N VAL A 178 10.33 24.46 -6.51
CA VAL A 178 11.16 25.47 -7.20
C VAL A 178 10.35 26.67 -7.69
N LEU A 179 9.05 26.45 -7.94
CA LEU A 179 8.08 27.49 -8.29
C LEU A 179 6.93 27.50 -7.28
N PRO A 180 6.40 28.67 -6.91
CA PRO A 180 5.23 28.78 -6.04
C PRO A 180 4.03 28.00 -6.58
N LEU A 181 3.42 27.17 -5.73
CA LEU A 181 2.23 26.41 -6.06
C LEU A 181 0.98 27.21 -5.66
N ARG A 182 0.03 27.34 -6.59
CA ARG A 182 -1.27 28.01 -6.33
C ARG A 182 -2.28 27.02 -5.76
N ALA A 183 -3.21 27.54 -4.95
CA ALA A 183 -4.34 26.78 -4.40
C ALA A 183 -3.92 25.47 -3.71
N VAL A 184 -2.80 25.52 -2.99
CA VAL A 184 -2.42 24.48 -2.03
C VAL A 184 -3.22 24.71 -0.75
N ALA A 185 -3.82 23.66 -0.21
CA ALA A 185 -4.58 23.69 1.03
C ALA A 185 -4.25 22.47 1.89
N ASN A 186 -4.42 22.62 3.20
CA ASN A 186 -4.31 21.49 4.11
C ASN A 186 -5.32 20.40 3.74
N GLY A 187 -4.92 19.13 3.86
CA GLY A 187 -5.75 18.00 3.46
C GLY A 187 -5.60 17.57 2.00
N GLN A 188 -4.93 18.34 1.14
CA GLN A 188 -4.61 17.90 -0.22
C GLN A 188 -3.48 16.88 -0.23
N MET A 189 -3.47 15.98 -1.21
CA MET A 189 -2.37 15.03 -1.39
C MET A 189 -1.24 15.64 -2.21
N CYS A 190 -0.01 15.60 -1.70
CA CYS A 190 1.20 15.90 -2.44
C CYS A 190 1.89 14.59 -2.82
N VAL A 191 2.05 14.32 -4.12
CA VAL A 191 2.64 13.10 -4.66
C VAL A 191 3.99 13.43 -5.29
N PHE A 192 5.01 12.62 -5.01
CA PHE A 192 6.39 12.80 -5.46
C PHE A 192 6.76 11.82 -6.56
N TYR A 193 7.54 12.30 -7.53
CA TYR A 193 7.95 11.55 -8.71
C TYR A 193 9.44 11.71 -8.99
N ASP A 194 10.07 10.64 -9.47
CA ASP A 194 11.39 10.65 -10.11
C ASP A 194 11.20 10.23 -11.58
N GLY A 195 11.04 11.24 -12.45
CA GLY A 195 10.67 11.03 -13.84
C GLY A 195 9.32 10.34 -13.99
N ARG A 196 9.32 9.06 -14.38
CA ARG A 196 8.10 8.24 -14.53
C ARG A 196 7.72 7.45 -13.28
N GLU A 197 8.60 7.41 -12.28
CA GLU A 197 8.34 6.67 -11.05
C GLU A 197 7.56 7.53 -10.05
N CYS A 198 6.50 6.96 -9.47
CA CYS A 198 5.83 7.54 -8.30
C CYS A 198 6.55 7.05 -7.04
N LEU A 199 7.21 7.96 -6.32
CA LEU A 199 7.93 7.66 -5.07
C LEU A 199 7.01 7.56 -3.85
N GLY A 200 5.73 7.93 -4.01
CA GLY A 200 4.73 7.99 -2.96
C GLY A 200 4.23 9.41 -2.73
N GLY A 201 3.57 9.65 -1.61
CA GLY A 201 3.00 10.95 -1.29
C GLY A 201 2.52 11.05 0.14
N GLY A 202 2.12 12.25 0.51
CA GLY A 202 1.59 12.56 1.84
C GLY A 202 0.55 13.65 1.77
N GLU A 203 -0.29 13.71 2.80
CA GLU A 203 -1.24 14.79 2.96
C GLU A 203 -0.52 16.07 3.39
N VAL A 204 -0.83 17.18 2.75
CA VAL A 204 -0.35 18.50 3.13
C VAL A 204 -0.91 18.86 4.50
N GLN A 205 -0.05 18.80 5.52
CA GLN A 205 -0.44 19.09 6.91
C GLN A 205 -0.49 20.60 7.18
N LYS A 206 0.50 21.34 6.66
CA LYS A 206 0.66 22.76 6.91
C LYS A 206 1.42 23.44 5.78
N ILE A 207 0.97 24.63 5.41
CA ILE A 207 1.67 25.54 4.51
C ILE A 207 2.49 26.50 5.35
N ILE A 208 3.80 26.56 5.10
CA ILE A 208 4.74 27.35 5.91
C ILE A 208 4.90 28.78 5.38
N SER A 209 4.88 28.94 4.06
CA SER A 209 5.02 30.24 3.39
C SER A 209 4.20 30.25 2.10
N THR A 210 3.53 31.37 1.84
CA THR A 210 2.90 31.69 0.56
C THR A 210 3.69 32.80 -0.12
N LEU A 211 3.46 33.04 -1.41
CA LEU A 211 3.91 34.30 -2.01
C LEU A 211 3.23 35.45 -1.28
N ASP A 212 4.02 36.39 -0.77
CA ASP A 212 3.53 37.70 -0.38
C ASP A 212 3.30 38.49 -1.68
N TYR A 213 2.08 38.97 -1.88
CA TYR A 213 1.70 39.82 -3.02
C TYR A 213 1.93 41.29 -2.69
#